data_AF-A0A971B2S6-F1
#
_entry.id   AF-A0A971B2S6-F1
#
_cell.length_a   1.000
_cell.length_b   1.000
_cell.length_c   1.000
_cell.angle_alpha   90.00
_cell.angle_beta   90.00
_cell.angle_gamma   90.00
#
_symmetry.space_group_name_H-M   'P 1'
#
loop_
_entity.id
_entity.type
_entity.pdbx_description
1 polymer ?
#
loop_
_entity_poly.entity_id
_entity_poly.type
_entity_poly.pdbx_seq_one_letter_code
_entity_poly.pdbx_strand_id
1 'polypeptide(L)'
;MLYTTMTGQSFKGFELENVTFLGPLEGSDFSGARMHRMKIYDFFGMEQMYSTTNYRQRDLSTLLFSGLAGFGKGNFTKWDFADCDVAYFLDCDLTGARFENSIFLRTKATRISAPPTGNPLHLRLFYSMVRLADIGFDGCIVTESQLQETANWKRKDLRGMHLKDMNLDGWDFSGMNMDRADLSGSSLKGTKFAGANVFGLTLKGCKGLTVSQLLESKTHVSRTRQDILRAYYWYVDFADRTEEEAELQESMRRMHSKDGR
;
A
#
# COMPACT_ATOMS: atom_id res chain seq x y z
N MET A 1 9.52 13.82 19.02
CA MET A 1 8.18 13.37 19.47
C MET A 1 7.70 14.32 20.55
N LEU A 2 6.53 14.90 20.36
CA LEU A 2 5.85 15.68 21.39
C LEU A 2 4.76 14.77 21.98
N TYR A 3 4.93 14.41 23.25
CA TYR A 3 4.02 13.53 24.01
C TYR A 3 2.98 14.30 24.82
N THR A 4 2.95 15.63 24.70
CA THR A 4 2.03 16.49 25.43
C THR A 4 0.87 16.87 24.52
N THR A 5 -0.29 17.17 25.10
CA THR A 5 -1.41 17.77 24.36
C THR A 5 -0.94 19.07 23.71
N MET A 6 -1.20 19.22 22.42
CA MET A 6 -0.85 20.41 21.63
C MET A 6 -2.10 21.18 21.22
N THR A 7 -3.23 20.90 21.86
CA THR A 7 -4.53 21.54 21.66
C THR A 7 -4.41 23.08 21.61
N GLY A 8 -4.98 23.68 20.57
CA GLY A 8 -5.01 25.14 20.38
C GLY A 8 -3.66 25.79 20.03
N GLN A 9 -2.59 25.02 19.79
CA GLN A 9 -1.30 25.59 19.39
C GLN A 9 -1.32 26.06 17.94
N SER A 10 -0.47 27.03 17.61
CA SER A 10 -0.31 27.50 16.23
C SER A 10 0.99 27.00 15.62
N PHE A 11 0.85 26.33 14.48
CA PHE A 11 1.92 25.92 13.56
C PHE A 11 1.82 26.66 12.23
N LYS A 12 1.14 27.82 12.23
CA LYS A 12 0.84 28.57 11.02
C LYS A 12 2.11 28.98 10.27
N GLY A 13 2.24 28.52 9.02
CA GLY A 13 3.40 28.81 8.16
C GLY A 13 4.70 28.13 8.56
N PHE A 14 4.68 27.19 9.50
CA PHE A 14 5.89 26.48 9.93
C PHE A 14 6.35 25.46 8.87
N GLU A 15 7.66 25.25 8.80
CA GLU A 15 8.28 24.10 8.14
C GLU A 15 8.43 22.97 9.16
N LEU A 16 7.65 21.91 9.00
CA LEU A 16 7.65 20.74 9.85
C LEU A 16 8.31 19.58 9.12
N GLU A 17 9.53 19.27 9.54
CA GLU A 17 10.37 18.24 8.92
C GLU A 17 10.60 17.11 9.92
N ASN A 18 10.22 15.89 9.57
CA ASN A 18 10.36 14.71 10.44
C ASN A 18 9.69 14.86 11.82
N VAL A 19 8.57 15.56 11.87
CA VAL A 19 7.81 15.73 13.11
C VAL A 19 6.71 14.68 13.17
N THR A 20 6.50 14.12 14.36
CA THR A 20 5.39 13.22 14.64
C THR A 20 4.70 13.70 15.90
N PHE A 21 3.40 13.97 15.77
CA PHE A 21 2.51 14.31 16.86
C PHE A 21 1.83 13.02 17.34
N LEU A 22 2.01 12.69 18.62
CA LEU A 22 1.47 11.47 19.24
C LEU A 22 0.39 11.81 20.28
N GLY A 23 -0.29 12.94 20.10
CA GLY A 23 -1.31 13.39 21.02
C GLY A 23 -2.34 14.30 20.35
N PRO A 24 -3.41 14.64 21.08
CA PRO A 24 -4.52 15.43 20.56
C PRO A 24 -4.07 16.80 20.05
N LEU A 25 -4.63 17.20 18.90
CA LEU A 25 -4.33 18.44 18.20
C LEU A 25 -5.57 19.33 18.03
N GLU A 26 -6.67 19.11 18.77
CA GLU A 26 -7.91 19.85 18.57
C GLU A 26 -7.70 21.36 18.61
N GLY A 27 -8.30 22.08 17.66
CA GLY A 27 -8.18 23.54 17.56
C GLY A 27 -6.79 24.07 17.20
N SER A 28 -5.80 23.20 16.94
CA SER A 28 -4.46 23.65 16.53
C SER A 28 -4.47 24.14 15.08
N ASP A 29 -3.80 25.26 14.82
CA ASP A 29 -3.78 25.92 13.51
C ASP A 29 -2.56 25.46 12.68
N PHE A 30 -2.82 24.77 11.57
CA PHE A 30 -1.80 24.35 10.60
C PHE A 30 -1.84 25.16 9.30
N SER A 31 -2.51 26.31 9.30
CA SER A 31 -2.70 27.13 8.10
C SER A 31 -1.37 27.48 7.45
N GLY A 32 -1.19 27.06 6.19
CA GLY A 32 0.03 27.32 5.44
C GLY A 32 1.28 26.59 5.93
N ALA A 33 1.18 25.70 6.93
CA ALA A 33 2.29 24.84 7.32
C ALA A 33 2.73 23.96 6.13
N ARG A 34 4.03 23.72 6.02
CA ARG A 34 4.62 22.75 5.10
C ARG A 34 5.12 21.56 5.91
N MET A 35 4.71 20.38 5.51
CA MET A 35 4.95 19.12 6.21
C MET A 35 5.76 18.21 5.30
N HIS A 36 6.89 17.76 5.82
CA HIS A 36 7.82 16.91 5.11
C HIS A 36 8.16 15.69 5.95
N ARG A 37 7.96 14.51 5.34
CA ARG A 37 8.31 13.21 5.94
C ARG A 37 7.71 13.02 7.32
N MET A 38 6.45 13.43 7.46
CA MET A 38 5.68 13.32 8.69
C MET A 38 4.74 12.12 8.63
N LYS A 39 4.52 11.53 9.81
CA LYS A 39 3.47 10.54 10.01
C LYS A 39 2.23 11.23 10.56
N ILE A 40 1.13 11.09 9.83
CA ILE A 40 -0.18 11.65 10.13
C ILE A 40 -1.00 10.54 10.78
N TYR A 41 -1.40 10.78 12.03
CA TYR A 41 -2.32 9.94 12.78
C TYR A 41 -3.70 10.58 12.81
N ASP A 42 -4.68 9.83 13.30
CA ASP A 42 -6.10 10.23 13.40
C ASP A 42 -6.38 11.38 14.39
N PHE A 43 -5.41 11.74 15.24
CA PHE A 43 -5.45 13.01 15.99
C PHE A 43 -5.37 14.25 15.10
N PHE A 44 -4.91 14.10 13.85
CA PHE A 44 -4.80 15.17 12.87
C PHE A 44 -6.06 15.23 12.03
N GLY A 45 -6.85 16.29 12.16
CA GLY A 45 -8.17 16.41 11.52
C GLY A 45 -8.12 16.88 10.06
N MET A 46 -9.25 16.68 9.35
CA MET A 46 -9.44 17.14 7.97
C MET A 46 -9.23 18.66 7.83
N GLU A 47 -9.82 19.46 8.72
CA GLU A 47 -9.69 20.93 8.66
C GLU A 47 -8.23 21.38 8.75
N GLN A 48 -7.45 20.71 9.61
CA GLN A 48 -6.03 20.96 9.77
C GLN A 48 -5.27 20.58 8.50
N MET A 49 -5.54 19.41 7.93
CA MET A 49 -4.90 18.97 6.68
C MET A 49 -5.21 19.91 5.54
N TYR A 50 -6.47 20.28 5.37
CA TYR A 50 -6.92 21.13 4.26
C TYR A 50 -6.40 22.56 4.36
N SER A 51 -6.02 23.00 5.56
CA SER A 51 -5.39 24.30 5.77
C SER A 51 -3.90 24.34 5.38
N THR A 52 -3.24 23.19 5.27
CA THR A 52 -1.79 23.11 5.02
C THR A 52 -1.43 23.50 3.59
N THR A 53 -0.17 23.91 3.39
CA THR A 53 0.36 24.18 2.05
C THR A 53 0.41 22.90 1.20
N ASN A 54 0.78 21.76 1.80
CA ASN A 54 0.82 20.45 1.13
C ASN A 54 -0.51 20.11 0.45
N TYR A 55 -1.61 20.20 1.21
CA TYR A 55 -2.93 19.87 0.69
C TYR A 55 -3.38 20.83 -0.41
N ARG A 56 -3.17 22.14 -0.23
CA ARG A 56 -3.50 23.16 -1.23
C ARG A 56 -2.72 22.97 -2.53
N GLN A 57 -1.51 22.45 -2.44
CA GLN A 57 -0.66 22.13 -3.59
C GLN A 57 -0.90 20.72 -4.14
N ARG A 58 -1.78 19.93 -3.49
CA ARG A 58 -2.06 18.52 -3.84
C ARG A 58 -0.82 17.62 -3.76
N ASP A 59 0.17 17.99 -2.94
CA ASP A 59 1.40 17.22 -2.74
C ASP A 59 1.45 16.70 -1.29
N LEU A 60 0.95 15.48 -1.12
CA LEU A 60 1.01 14.68 0.11
C LEU A 60 2.04 13.55 -0.03
N SER A 61 2.90 13.61 -1.06
CA SER A 61 3.81 12.52 -1.47
C SER A 61 4.92 12.23 -0.46
N THR A 62 5.05 13.08 0.56
CA THR A 62 6.02 12.92 1.63
C THR A 62 5.36 12.58 2.97
N LEU A 63 4.04 12.43 3.00
CA LEU A 63 3.28 12.15 4.21
C LEU A 63 2.86 10.69 4.26
N LEU A 64 2.94 10.11 5.45
CA LEU A 64 2.47 8.76 5.74
C LEU A 64 1.21 8.86 6.59
N PHE A 65 0.09 8.38 6.10
CA PHE A 65 -1.15 8.28 6.86
C PHE A 65 -1.21 6.93 7.54
N SER A 66 -1.48 6.89 8.84
CA SER A 66 -1.41 5.61 9.53
C SER A 66 -2.18 5.55 10.83
N GLY A 67 -2.63 4.34 11.19
CA GLY A 67 -3.03 4.01 12.56
C GLY A 67 -1.86 3.99 13.53
N LEU A 68 -2.15 4.31 14.79
CA LEU A 68 -1.17 4.15 15.87
C LEU A 68 -1.17 2.70 16.35
N ALA A 69 -0.02 2.03 16.28
CA ALA A 69 0.11 0.63 16.65
C ALA A 69 -0.41 0.38 18.08
N GLY A 70 -1.30 -0.60 18.23
CA GLY A 70 -1.96 -0.94 19.50
C GLY A 70 -3.22 -0.12 19.82
N PHE A 71 -3.56 0.88 19.01
CA PHE A 71 -4.74 1.75 19.21
C PHE A 71 -5.80 1.61 18.11
N GLY A 72 -5.68 0.61 17.25
CA GLY A 72 -6.61 0.35 16.14
C GLY A 72 -6.19 1.03 14.84
N LYS A 73 -7.09 1.00 13.84
CA LYS A 73 -6.84 1.61 12.54
C LYS A 73 -7.02 3.12 12.62
N GLY A 74 -6.14 3.88 11.97
CA GLY A 74 -6.26 5.34 11.90
C GLY A 74 -7.49 5.73 11.10
N ASN A 75 -8.36 6.57 11.67
CA ASN A 75 -9.59 6.99 11.03
C ASN A 75 -9.35 8.13 10.03
N PHE A 76 -9.41 7.81 8.74
CA PHE A 76 -9.34 8.75 7.63
C PHE A 76 -10.59 8.66 6.73
N THR A 77 -11.73 8.30 7.33
CA THR A 77 -13.00 8.13 6.62
C THR A 77 -13.48 9.44 6.01
N LYS A 78 -13.93 9.39 4.75
CA LYS A 78 -14.44 10.55 3.99
C LYS A 78 -13.43 11.67 3.72
N TRP A 79 -12.15 11.44 3.98
CA TRP A 79 -11.11 12.39 3.60
C TRP A 79 -11.04 12.52 2.08
N ASP A 80 -10.75 13.73 1.61
CA ASP A 80 -10.66 14.01 0.19
C ASP A 80 -9.19 14.03 -0.25
N PHE A 81 -8.74 12.93 -0.87
CA PHE A 81 -7.42 12.81 -1.49
C PHE A 81 -7.49 13.00 -3.01
N ALA A 82 -8.58 13.52 -3.56
CA ALA A 82 -8.70 13.75 -4.98
C ALA A 82 -7.59 14.66 -5.50
N ASP A 83 -7.05 14.27 -6.66
CA ASP A 83 -5.97 14.94 -7.38
C ASP A 83 -4.64 15.06 -6.60
N CYS A 84 -4.52 14.42 -5.43
CA CYS A 84 -3.30 14.43 -4.63
C CYS A 84 -2.27 13.40 -5.11
N ASP A 85 -0.99 13.78 -5.06
CA ASP A 85 0.13 12.83 -5.00
C ASP A 85 0.23 12.33 -3.55
N VAL A 86 0.02 11.03 -3.33
CA VAL A 86 -0.07 10.43 -1.98
C VAL A 86 0.93 9.31 -1.83
N ALA A 87 1.65 9.30 -0.70
CA ALA A 87 2.71 8.32 -0.48
C ALA A 87 2.19 6.96 -0.02
N TYR A 88 1.53 6.91 1.14
CA TYR A 88 1.19 5.63 1.76
C TYR A 88 0.11 5.74 2.84
N PHE A 89 -0.72 4.71 2.90
CA PHE A 89 -1.64 4.45 4.00
C PHE A 89 -1.25 3.13 4.69
N LEU A 90 -1.14 3.15 6.02
CA LEU A 90 -0.81 1.97 6.82
C LEU A 90 -1.81 1.81 7.96
N ASP A 91 -2.55 0.70 7.96
CA ASP A 91 -3.53 0.38 9.00
C ASP A 91 -4.56 1.51 9.16
N CYS A 92 -5.17 1.96 8.05
CA CYS A 92 -6.17 3.03 8.03
C CYS A 92 -7.57 2.52 7.75
N ASP A 93 -8.58 3.16 8.31
CA ASP A 93 -9.95 3.12 7.79
C ASP A 93 -10.13 4.28 6.80
N LEU A 94 -10.27 3.94 5.52
CA LEU A 94 -10.45 4.88 4.41
C LEU A 94 -11.86 4.83 3.85
N THR A 95 -12.83 4.28 4.60
CA THR A 95 -14.22 4.15 4.14
C THR A 95 -14.76 5.51 3.68
N GLY A 96 -15.19 5.57 2.42
CA GLY A 96 -15.75 6.78 1.79
C GLY A 96 -14.73 7.88 1.49
N ALA A 97 -13.43 7.69 1.73
CA ALA A 97 -12.41 8.62 1.28
C ALA A 97 -12.36 8.68 -0.26
N ARG A 98 -12.14 9.86 -0.82
CA ARG A 98 -12.08 10.08 -2.28
C ARG A 98 -10.65 9.94 -2.77
N PHE A 99 -10.46 9.18 -3.85
CA PHE A 99 -9.15 8.96 -4.48
C PHE A 99 -9.13 9.34 -5.97
N GLU A 100 -10.14 10.06 -6.43
CA GLU A 100 -10.27 10.51 -7.81
C GLU A 100 -8.98 11.15 -8.33
N ASN A 101 -8.38 10.52 -9.36
CA ASN A 101 -7.13 10.95 -10.00
C ASN A 101 -5.91 11.06 -9.08
N SER A 102 -6.01 10.58 -7.83
CA SER A 102 -4.86 10.51 -6.94
C SER A 102 -3.77 9.61 -7.53
N ILE A 103 -2.52 9.96 -7.24
CA ILE A 103 -1.35 9.30 -7.79
C ILE A 103 -0.58 8.63 -6.66
N PHE A 104 -0.36 7.33 -6.85
CA PHE A 104 0.43 6.42 -6.01
C PHE A 104 1.59 5.91 -6.86
N LEU A 105 2.41 6.81 -7.41
CA LEU A 105 3.56 6.46 -8.24
C LEU A 105 4.81 6.97 -7.57
N ARG A 106 5.85 6.09 -7.53
CA ARG A 106 7.23 6.37 -7.09
C ARG A 106 7.39 7.80 -6.65
N THR A 107 6.94 8.05 -5.42
CA THR A 107 6.95 9.36 -4.83
C THR A 107 8.36 9.92 -5.02
N LYS A 108 8.47 11.25 -5.13
CA LYS A 108 9.78 11.92 -5.13
C LYS A 108 10.67 11.52 -3.92
N ALA A 109 10.14 10.74 -2.96
CA ALA A 109 10.84 10.05 -1.88
C ALA A 109 11.92 9.04 -2.32
N THR A 110 12.04 8.68 -3.61
CA THR A 110 13.18 7.88 -4.12
C THR A 110 14.56 8.55 -4.02
N ARG A 111 14.66 9.76 -3.43
CA ARG A 111 15.94 10.40 -3.05
C ARG A 111 16.08 10.63 -1.54
N ILE A 112 15.77 9.64 -0.70
CA ILE A 112 16.28 9.63 0.68
C ILE A 112 17.48 8.68 0.75
N SER A 113 18.60 9.14 0.17
CA SER A 113 19.93 8.80 0.70
C SER A 113 20.19 9.81 1.82
N ALA A 114 20.32 9.35 3.05
CA ALA A 114 20.66 10.22 4.18
C ALA A 114 21.90 11.07 3.87
N PRO A 115 21.85 12.42 4.00
CA PRO A 115 23.07 13.21 4.06
C PRO A 115 23.70 13.07 5.45
N PRO A 116 25.04 13.02 5.52
CA PRO A 116 25.75 12.85 6.77
C PRO A 116 25.67 14.15 7.55
N THR A 117 25.33 14.06 8.84
CA THR A 117 26.01 14.69 9.98
C THR A 117 25.06 14.91 11.15
N GLY A 118 25.57 14.67 12.37
CA GLY A 118 25.24 15.55 13.48
C GLY A 118 24.65 14.92 14.74
N ASN A 119 23.73 13.95 14.68
CA ASN A 119 23.22 13.29 15.90
C ASN A 119 22.43 11.97 15.61
N PRO A 120 22.92 10.77 15.97
CA PRO A 120 22.46 9.52 15.32
C PRO A 120 21.39 8.67 16.03
N LEU A 121 20.86 9.04 17.21
CA LEU A 121 20.20 8.03 18.06
C LEU A 121 18.66 7.93 18.04
N HIS A 122 17.91 8.91 17.51
CA HIS A 122 16.44 8.80 17.47
C HIS A 122 15.78 8.96 16.09
N LEU A 123 16.42 9.63 15.13
CA LEU A 123 15.84 9.82 13.79
C LEU A 123 16.17 8.66 12.84
N ARG A 124 17.32 8.01 13.05
CA ARG A 124 17.77 6.87 12.24
C ARG A 124 16.96 5.61 12.51
N LEU A 125 16.59 5.34 13.77
CA LEU A 125 15.77 4.18 14.13
C LEU A 125 14.33 4.32 13.61
N PHE A 126 13.74 5.52 13.66
CA PHE A 126 12.35 5.74 13.26
C PHE A 126 12.15 5.73 11.73
N TYR A 127 13.03 6.40 10.96
CA TYR A 127 13.03 6.26 9.49
C TYR A 127 13.56 4.91 9.00
N SER A 128 14.28 4.14 9.82
CA SER A 128 14.61 2.75 9.50
C SER A 128 13.43 1.78 9.71
N MET A 129 12.45 2.15 10.56
CA MET A 129 11.26 1.35 10.83
C MET A 129 10.15 1.56 9.79
N VAL A 130 10.10 2.71 9.12
CA VAL A 130 9.18 2.94 8.00
C VAL A 130 9.96 3.46 6.80
N ARG A 131 10.15 2.59 5.81
CA ARG A 131 10.76 2.95 4.54
C ARG A 131 9.75 3.79 3.76
N LEU A 132 10.03 5.08 3.57
CA LEU A 132 9.29 5.95 2.62
C LEU A 132 9.51 5.56 1.14
N ALA A 133 9.81 4.28 0.88
CA ALA A 133 9.93 3.71 -0.46
C ALA A 133 8.68 2.89 -0.85
N ASP A 134 7.82 2.57 0.11
CA ASP A 134 6.64 1.73 -0.08
C ASP A 134 5.45 2.63 -0.45
N ILE A 135 4.64 2.18 -1.40
CA ILE A 135 3.46 2.91 -1.93
C ILE A 135 2.27 1.95 -1.91
N GLY A 136 1.18 2.32 -1.23
CA GLY A 136 0.03 1.44 -1.11
C GLY A 136 -0.83 1.62 0.14
N PHE A 137 -1.55 0.55 0.49
CA PHE A 137 -2.71 0.53 1.39
C PHE A 137 -2.63 -0.63 2.40
N ASP A 138 -1.43 -0.94 2.90
CA ASP A 138 -1.23 -2.08 3.79
C ASP A 138 -2.15 -2.02 5.01
N GLY A 139 -2.86 -3.14 5.25
CA GLY A 139 -3.78 -3.27 6.36
C GLY A 139 -4.92 -2.25 6.33
N CYS A 140 -5.19 -1.57 5.22
CA CYS A 140 -6.26 -0.59 5.14
C CYS A 140 -7.65 -1.22 4.95
N ILE A 141 -8.68 -0.47 5.33
CA ILE A 141 -10.06 -0.70 4.88
C ILE A 141 -10.32 0.27 3.73
N VAL A 142 -10.39 -0.27 2.52
CA VAL A 142 -10.66 0.46 1.28
C VAL A 142 -11.35 -0.49 0.30
N THR A 143 -12.23 0.03 -0.55
CA THR A 143 -12.93 -0.79 -1.56
C THR A 143 -12.19 -0.83 -2.88
N GLU A 144 -12.49 -1.83 -3.71
CA GLU A 144 -12.00 -1.89 -5.09
C GLU A 144 -12.39 -0.62 -5.86
N SER A 145 -13.64 -0.17 -5.72
CA SER A 145 -14.15 1.03 -6.42
C SER A 145 -13.37 2.29 -6.04
N GLN A 146 -12.93 2.42 -4.79
CA GLN A 146 -12.08 3.53 -4.37
C GLN A 146 -10.71 3.48 -5.05
N LEU A 147 -10.10 2.30 -5.21
CA LEU A 147 -8.85 2.18 -5.96
C LEU A 147 -9.05 2.41 -7.46
N GLN A 148 -10.20 2.04 -8.02
CA GLN A 148 -10.56 2.28 -9.43
C GLN A 148 -10.57 3.78 -9.79
N GLU A 149 -10.80 4.66 -8.81
CA GLU A 149 -10.77 6.11 -8.99
C GLU A 149 -9.35 6.67 -9.19
N THR A 150 -8.32 5.95 -8.74
CA THR A 150 -6.91 6.40 -8.80
C THR A 150 -6.38 6.48 -10.23
N ALA A 151 -5.39 7.35 -10.46
CA ALA A 151 -4.72 7.44 -11.74
C ALA A 151 -3.95 6.15 -12.09
N ASN A 152 -3.37 5.48 -11.08
CA ASN A 152 -2.68 4.20 -11.22
C ASN A 152 -3.58 3.12 -11.81
N TRP A 153 -4.78 2.97 -11.25
CA TRP A 153 -5.74 1.99 -11.74
C TRP A 153 -6.21 2.30 -13.16
N LYS A 154 -6.59 3.57 -13.43
CA LYS A 154 -7.03 4.01 -14.76
C LYS A 154 -5.96 3.76 -15.84
N ARG A 155 -4.68 3.84 -15.47
CA ARG A 155 -3.52 3.54 -16.34
C ARG A 155 -3.15 2.05 -16.40
N LYS A 156 -3.83 1.19 -15.64
CA LYS A 156 -3.51 -0.22 -15.46
C LYS A 156 -2.10 -0.47 -14.94
N ASP A 157 -1.58 0.43 -14.11
CA ASP A 157 -0.22 0.39 -13.58
C ASP A 157 -0.23 0.38 -12.04
N LEU A 158 -0.13 -0.83 -11.48
CA LEU A 158 -0.07 -1.13 -10.06
C LEU A 158 1.30 -1.74 -9.69
N ARG A 159 2.35 -1.45 -10.46
CA ARG A 159 3.69 -2.00 -10.23
C ARG A 159 4.21 -1.60 -8.85
N GLY A 160 4.70 -2.58 -8.09
CA GLY A 160 5.25 -2.36 -6.76
C GLY A 160 4.22 -1.88 -5.74
N MET A 161 2.92 -1.94 -6.03
CA MET A 161 1.88 -1.51 -5.08
C MET A 161 1.84 -2.46 -3.88
N HIS A 162 1.72 -1.89 -2.69
CA HIS A 162 1.55 -2.61 -1.43
C HIS A 162 0.07 -2.72 -1.08
N LEU A 163 -0.42 -3.96 -0.98
CA LEU A 163 -1.79 -4.31 -0.60
C LEU A 163 -1.75 -5.48 0.39
N LYS A 164 -0.79 -5.44 1.33
CA LYS A 164 -0.55 -6.47 2.34
C LYS A 164 -1.65 -6.49 3.39
N ASP A 165 -1.95 -7.66 3.94
CA ASP A 165 -2.90 -7.86 5.03
C ASP A 165 -4.30 -7.26 4.73
N MET A 166 -4.69 -7.23 3.46
CA MET A 166 -5.97 -6.69 2.99
C MET A 166 -7.01 -7.80 2.73
N ASN A 167 -8.29 -7.43 2.75
CA ASN A 167 -9.34 -8.24 2.15
C ASN A 167 -9.54 -7.81 0.69
N LEU A 168 -9.07 -8.62 -0.26
CA LEU A 168 -9.19 -8.39 -1.70
C LEU A 168 -10.14 -9.40 -2.37
N ASP A 169 -11.00 -10.05 -1.56
CA ASP A 169 -11.93 -11.06 -2.04
C ASP A 169 -12.82 -10.50 -3.15
N GLY A 170 -12.88 -11.22 -4.27
CA GLY A 170 -13.69 -10.87 -5.44
C GLY A 170 -13.20 -9.70 -6.29
N TRP A 171 -12.09 -9.04 -5.92
CA TRP A 171 -11.56 -7.89 -6.68
C TRP A 171 -11.09 -8.31 -8.08
N ASP A 172 -11.17 -7.40 -9.05
CA ASP A 172 -10.82 -7.64 -10.44
C ASP A 172 -9.54 -6.87 -10.86
N PHE A 173 -8.40 -7.55 -10.80
CA PHE A 173 -7.12 -7.04 -11.31
C PHE A 173 -6.87 -7.43 -12.79
N SER A 174 -7.91 -7.84 -13.53
CA SER A 174 -7.72 -8.33 -14.89
C SER A 174 -7.06 -7.29 -15.81
N GLY A 175 -6.01 -7.70 -16.50
CA GLY A 175 -5.24 -6.85 -17.41
C GLY A 175 -4.34 -5.81 -16.73
N MET A 176 -4.25 -5.79 -15.40
CA MET A 176 -3.41 -4.83 -14.66
C MET A 176 -1.93 -5.21 -14.72
N ASN A 177 -1.06 -4.22 -14.69
CA ASN A 177 0.37 -4.43 -14.48
C ASN A 177 0.67 -4.42 -12.98
N MET A 178 0.87 -5.59 -12.38
CA MET A 178 1.16 -5.79 -10.95
C MET A 178 2.59 -6.28 -10.72
N ASP A 179 3.52 -5.94 -11.63
CA ASP A 179 4.92 -6.35 -11.49
C ASP A 179 5.49 -5.87 -10.14
N ARG A 180 6.00 -6.82 -9.34
CA ARG A 180 6.52 -6.64 -7.97
C ARG A 180 5.52 -6.10 -6.94
N ALA A 181 4.22 -6.13 -7.20
CA ALA A 181 3.25 -5.81 -6.16
C ALA A 181 3.34 -6.80 -4.98
N ASP A 182 2.90 -6.36 -3.80
CA ASP A 182 2.89 -7.18 -2.58
C ASP A 182 1.46 -7.36 -2.08
N LEU A 183 0.97 -8.60 -2.10
CA LEU A 183 -0.34 -9.00 -1.57
C LEU A 183 -0.21 -9.90 -0.33
N SER A 184 0.96 -9.94 0.30
CA SER A 184 1.25 -10.88 1.39
C SER A 184 0.21 -10.78 2.52
N GLY A 185 -0.17 -11.92 3.10
CA GLY A 185 -1.16 -11.97 4.19
C GLY A 185 -2.61 -11.67 3.77
N SER A 186 -2.85 -11.20 2.54
CA SER A 186 -4.19 -10.81 2.08
C SER A 186 -5.09 -12.00 1.77
N SER A 187 -6.41 -11.79 1.89
CA SER A 187 -7.41 -12.71 1.38
C SER A 187 -7.66 -12.45 -0.10
N LEU A 188 -7.58 -13.49 -0.92
CA LEU A 188 -7.66 -13.44 -2.39
C LEU A 188 -8.78 -14.35 -2.94
N LYS A 189 -9.82 -14.64 -2.13
CA LYS A 189 -10.88 -15.56 -2.53
C LYS A 189 -11.66 -14.98 -3.70
N GLY A 190 -11.60 -15.65 -4.85
CA GLY A 190 -12.31 -15.23 -6.05
C GLY A 190 -11.75 -13.96 -6.72
N THR A 191 -10.59 -13.46 -6.29
CA THR A 191 -9.88 -12.36 -6.95
C THR A 191 -9.46 -12.77 -8.36
N LYS A 192 -9.65 -11.88 -9.34
CA LYS A 192 -9.34 -12.18 -10.75
C LYS A 192 -8.01 -11.55 -11.16
N PHE A 193 -7.16 -12.35 -11.80
CA PHE A 193 -5.89 -11.90 -12.38
C PHE A 193 -5.84 -12.10 -13.90
N ALA A 194 -6.99 -12.27 -14.56
CA ALA A 194 -7.05 -12.63 -15.97
C ALA A 194 -6.28 -11.62 -16.84
N GLY A 195 -5.23 -12.08 -17.50
CA GLY A 195 -4.36 -11.24 -18.32
C GLY A 195 -3.52 -10.18 -17.56
N ALA A 196 -3.46 -10.23 -16.23
CA ALA A 196 -2.64 -9.33 -15.41
C ALA A 196 -1.15 -9.72 -15.49
N ASN A 197 -0.24 -8.75 -15.47
CA ASN A 197 1.19 -9.03 -15.32
C ASN A 197 1.51 -9.20 -13.83
N VAL A 198 1.75 -10.43 -13.39
CA VAL A 198 2.05 -10.78 -11.99
C VAL A 198 3.52 -11.14 -11.77
N PHE A 199 4.42 -10.67 -12.63
CA PHE A 199 5.86 -10.91 -12.47
C PHE A 199 6.35 -10.35 -11.13
N GLY A 200 7.10 -11.13 -10.34
CA GLY A 200 7.58 -10.68 -9.03
C GLY A 200 6.50 -10.41 -7.98
N LEU A 201 5.22 -10.73 -8.24
CA LEU A 201 4.14 -10.60 -7.26
C LEU A 201 4.48 -11.40 -5.99
N THR A 202 4.36 -10.77 -4.83
CA THR A 202 4.60 -11.44 -3.53
C THR A 202 3.26 -11.90 -2.96
N LEU A 203 3.15 -13.20 -2.69
CA LEU A 203 1.91 -13.87 -2.26
C LEU A 203 2.08 -14.57 -0.91
N LYS A 204 3.03 -14.12 -0.09
CA LYS A 204 3.42 -14.85 1.11
C LYS A 204 2.28 -14.87 2.12
N GLY A 205 1.82 -16.06 2.51
CA GLY A 205 0.73 -16.20 3.50
C GLY A 205 -0.63 -15.68 3.03
N CYS A 206 -0.84 -15.48 1.73
CA CYS A 206 -2.16 -15.18 1.19
C CYS A 206 -3.14 -16.33 1.47
N LYS A 207 -4.42 -16.01 1.58
CA LYS A 207 -5.50 -16.98 1.87
C LYS A 207 -6.50 -17.02 0.72
N GLY A 208 -7.07 -18.20 0.45
CA GLY A 208 -8.15 -18.36 -0.54
C GLY A 208 -7.73 -18.22 -2.00
N LEU A 209 -6.43 -18.10 -2.29
CA LEU A 209 -5.88 -18.09 -3.65
C LEU A 209 -5.81 -19.51 -4.21
N THR A 210 -6.32 -19.70 -5.42
CA THR A 210 -6.22 -20.96 -6.17
C THR A 210 -5.18 -20.86 -7.29
N VAL A 211 -4.65 -22.01 -7.69
CA VAL A 211 -3.76 -22.12 -8.86
C VAL A 211 -4.43 -21.56 -10.12
N SER A 212 -5.72 -21.86 -10.34
CA SER A 212 -6.46 -21.42 -11.52
C SER A 212 -6.49 -19.89 -11.66
N GLN A 213 -6.67 -19.16 -10.57
CA GLN A 213 -6.64 -17.68 -10.57
C GLN A 213 -5.31 -17.12 -11.11
N LEU A 214 -4.18 -17.80 -10.83
CA LEU A 214 -2.87 -17.37 -11.34
C LEU A 214 -2.60 -17.85 -12.76
N LEU A 215 -3.12 -19.01 -13.17
CA LEU A 215 -2.94 -19.54 -14.53
C LEU A 215 -3.63 -18.69 -15.61
N GLU A 216 -4.63 -17.89 -15.24
CA GLU A 216 -5.30 -16.94 -16.12
C GLU A 216 -4.50 -15.65 -16.36
N SER A 217 -3.43 -15.41 -15.59
CA SER A 217 -2.59 -14.20 -15.70
C SER A 217 -1.68 -14.19 -16.93
N LYS A 218 -1.19 -13.00 -17.32
CA LYS A 218 -0.10 -12.89 -18.30
C LYS A 218 1.20 -13.34 -17.64
N THR A 219 1.78 -14.42 -18.16
CA THR A 219 3.18 -14.76 -17.87
C THR A 219 4.11 -13.88 -18.70
N HIS A 220 5.17 -13.38 -18.07
CA HIS A 220 6.31 -12.86 -18.82
C HIS A 220 6.96 -14.01 -19.61
N VAL A 221 7.52 -13.75 -20.79
CA VAL A 221 8.14 -14.76 -21.68
C VAL A 221 9.21 -15.63 -20.99
N SER A 222 9.77 -15.16 -19.85
CA SER A 222 10.78 -15.87 -19.07
C SER A 222 10.24 -16.76 -17.95
N ARG A 223 8.95 -16.69 -17.61
CA ARG A 223 8.32 -17.57 -16.61
C ARG A 223 7.31 -18.47 -17.30
N THR A 224 7.60 -19.76 -17.30
CA THR A 224 6.66 -20.80 -17.74
C THR A 224 5.52 -20.90 -16.72
N ARG A 225 4.41 -21.56 -17.10
CA ARG A 225 3.36 -21.95 -16.14
C ARG A 225 3.94 -22.72 -14.92
N GLN A 226 5.05 -23.43 -15.10
CA GLN A 226 5.76 -24.12 -14.01
C GLN A 226 6.40 -23.14 -13.01
N ASP A 227 6.85 -21.97 -13.44
CA ASP A 227 7.42 -20.96 -12.56
C ASP A 227 6.35 -20.25 -11.72
N ILE A 228 5.13 -20.07 -12.26
CA ILE A 228 3.97 -19.62 -11.49
C ILE A 228 3.64 -20.63 -10.41
N LEU A 229 3.55 -21.90 -10.80
CA LEU A 229 3.24 -22.99 -9.87
C LEU A 229 4.30 -23.07 -8.76
N ARG A 230 5.59 -23.05 -9.09
CA ARG A 230 6.66 -23.01 -8.09
C ARG A 230 6.54 -21.81 -7.14
N ALA A 231 6.24 -20.63 -7.67
CA ALA A 231 6.04 -19.44 -6.83
C ALA A 231 4.82 -19.61 -5.91
N TYR A 232 3.70 -20.12 -6.42
CA TYR A 232 2.51 -20.40 -5.62
C TYR A 232 2.83 -21.34 -4.45
N TYR A 233 3.49 -22.49 -4.73
CA TYR A 233 3.81 -23.50 -3.71
C TYR A 233 4.96 -23.13 -2.77
N TRP A 234 5.86 -22.24 -3.19
CA TRP A 234 6.97 -21.79 -2.34
C TRP A 234 6.59 -20.64 -1.41
N TYR A 235 5.68 -19.76 -1.85
CA TYR A 235 5.36 -18.54 -1.12
C TYR A 235 4.05 -18.63 -0.32
N VAL A 236 3.05 -19.38 -0.77
CA VAL A 236 1.81 -19.57 0.00
C VAL A 236 2.10 -20.58 1.12
N ASP A 237 1.82 -20.19 2.37
CA ASP A 237 2.06 -21.01 3.55
C ASP A 237 0.88 -21.98 3.73
N PHE A 238 1.00 -23.17 3.15
CA PHE A 238 0.00 -24.22 3.31
C PHE A 238 0.23 -24.97 4.63
N ALA A 239 -0.83 -25.10 5.43
CA ALA A 239 -0.80 -25.81 6.70
C ALA A 239 -0.59 -27.32 6.54
N ASP A 240 -0.92 -27.87 5.38
CA ASP A 240 -0.60 -29.20 4.90
C ASP A 240 -0.10 -29.05 3.46
N ARG A 241 0.96 -29.76 3.06
CA ARG A 241 1.54 -29.63 1.71
C ARG A 241 1.24 -30.83 0.82
N THR A 242 0.60 -31.86 1.36
CA THR A 242 0.57 -33.18 0.73
C THR A 242 -0.46 -33.30 -0.40
N GLU A 243 -1.66 -32.72 -0.24
CA GLU A 243 -2.68 -32.72 -1.30
C GLU A 243 -2.32 -31.77 -2.44
N GLU A 244 -1.75 -30.62 -2.11
CA GLU A 244 -1.48 -29.59 -3.12
C GLU A 244 -0.17 -29.84 -3.88
N GLU A 245 0.82 -30.53 -3.29
CA GLU A 245 1.94 -31.09 -4.07
C GLU A 245 1.48 -32.15 -5.08
N ALA A 246 0.43 -32.92 -4.75
CA ALA A 246 -0.18 -33.87 -5.68
C ALA A 246 -0.94 -33.14 -6.81
N GLU A 247 -1.68 -32.07 -6.49
CA GLU A 247 -2.31 -31.21 -7.50
C GLU A 247 -1.29 -30.47 -8.37
N LEU A 248 -0.15 -30.05 -7.81
CA LEU A 248 0.98 -29.50 -8.55
C LEU A 248 1.49 -30.53 -9.56
N GLN A 249 1.78 -31.75 -9.09
CA GLN A 249 2.28 -32.83 -9.95
C GLN A 249 1.27 -33.18 -11.04
N GLU A 250 -0.02 -33.24 -10.71
CA GLU A 250 -1.09 -33.58 -11.64
C GLU A 250 -1.37 -32.45 -12.65
N SER A 251 -1.36 -31.18 -12.22
CA SER A 251 -1.48 -30.03 -13.11
C SER A 251 -0.27 -29.91 -14.04
N MET A 252 0.94 -30.18 -13.53
CA MET A 252 2.15 -30.29 -14.35
C MET A 252 2.04 -31.43 -15.36
N ARG A 253 1.52 -32.60 -15.00
CA ARG A 253 1.29 -33.73 -15.92
C ARG A 253 0.28 -33.40 -17.02
N ARG A 254 -0.85 -32.77 -16.67
CA ARG A 254 -1.90 -32.37 -17.63
C ARG A 254 -1.44 -31.30 -18.61
N MET A 255 -0.43 -30.50 -18.28
CA MET A 255 0.16 -29.54 -19.21
C MET A 255 1.07 -30.22 -20.23
N HIS A 256 1.94 -31.14 -19.79
CA HIS A 256 2.81 -31.89 -20.71
C HIS A 256 2.02 -32.74 -21.72
N SER A 257 0.78 -33.15 -21.41
CA SER A 257 -0.07 -33.89 -22.35
C SER A 257 -0.83 -33.02 -23.36
N LYS A 258 -0.94 -31.70 -23.13
CA LYS A 258 -1.63 -30.76 -24.03
C LYS A 258 -0.71 -30.03 -25.01
N ASP A 259 0.56 -29.82 -24.68
CA ASP A 259 1.56 -29.19 -25.57
C ASP A 259 2.14 -30.17 -26.62
N GLY A 260 1.66 -31.43 -26.66
CA GLY A 260 2.07 -32.47 -27.60
C GLY A 260 1.14 -32.68 -28.79
N ARG A 261 0.26 -31.73 -29.14
CA ARG A 261 -0.63 -31.79 -30.31
C ARG A 261 -0.62 -30.51 -31.12
#